data_AF-A0A6I5C8T4-F1
#
_entry.id   AF-A0A6I5C8T4-F1
#
_cell.length_a   1.000
_cell.length_b   1.000
_cell.length_c   1.000
_cell.angle_alpha   90.00
_cell.angle_beta   90.00
_cell.angle_gamma   90.00
#
_symmetry.space_group_name_H-M   'P 1'
#
loop_
_entity.id
_entity.type
_entity.pdbx_description
1 polymer ?
#
loop_
_entity_poly.entity_id
_entity_poly.type
_entity_poly.pdbx_seq_one_letter_code
_entity_poly.pdbx_strand_id
1 'polypeptide(L)'
;RVLVIGRGNSAFETADSLMETAAVIHLVGSGSLRLAWQSHYVGHLRAVNNNFLDSYQLKSQNALLDGRVLEIRRDGDGFRVPVAFERADEVVKDLRYDRVIVATGFRFDASVFDTTCAPETVIDGRFPALTPVGESVNVPGLYFAGTLTQGRDFKKSTTGFVHGFRYSVRALYRELRRRHHGEPWPVAELGRETGAAVDRIIERVNRSSALWQQFGVLGDLLLLAPDGTLRYAEEVPVGHVAQAVRAGDFGEVAAYAVVTLEYGADHDRVDPFDVSAGRPAQRDATGLDGRYLHPVLRWYRDGEDVAEHHLTENLENEWDSEDVHRGPLRAFLAARRGPATPVAP
;
A
#
# COMPACT_ATOMS: atom_id res chain seq x y z
N ARG A 1 10.49 -2.80 -36.40
CA ARG A 1 10.46 -3.66 -35.19
C ARG A 1 11.02 -2.90 -34.00
N VAL A 2 10.25 -2.82 -32.91
CA VAL A 2 10.63 -2.10 -31.69
C VAL A 2 10.77 -3.09 -30.54
N LEU A 3 11.84 -2.94 -29.74
CA LEU A 3 11.98 -3.60 -28.46
C LEU A 3 11.66 -2.61 -27.34
N VAL A 4 10.77 -2.99 -26.43
CA VAL A 4 10.55 -2.28 -25.16
C VAL A 4 11.07 -3.16 -24.03
N ILE A 5 12.02 -2.64 -23.25
CA ILE A 5 12.62 -3.34 -22.11
C ILE A 5 11.88 -2.92 -20.84
N GLY A 6 11.16 -3.85 -20.22
CA GLY A 6 10.33 -3.62 -19.04
C GLY A 6 9.04 -4.44 -19.07
N ARG A 7 8.45 -4.65 -17.90
CA ARG A 7 7.15 -5.35 -17.71
C ARG A 7 6.18 -4.63 -16.79
N GLY A 8 6.47 -3.38 -16.44
CA GLY A 8 5.57 -2.53 -15.66
C GLY A 8 4.63 -1.72 -16.56
N ASN A 9 3.77 -0.91 -15.93
CA ASN A 9 2.80 -0.06 -16.64
C ASN A 9 3.44 0.79 -17.75
N SER A 10 4.56 1.46 -17.49
CA SER A 10 5.22 2.31 -18.49
C SER A 10 5.61 1.54 -19.77
N ALA A 11 6.02 0.29 -19.63
CA ALA A 11 6.42 -0.53 -20.76
C ALA A 11 5.21 -0.93 -21.62
N PHE A 12 4.12 -1.33 -20.96
CA PHE A 12 2.86 -1.69 -21.63
C PHE A 12 2.16 -0.48 -22.26
N GLU A 13 2.10 0.65 -21.58
CA GLU A 13 1.55 1.91 -22.09
C GLU A 13 2.34 2.41 -23.32
N THR A 14 3.68 2.33 -23.25
CA THR A 14 4.54 2.66 -24.40
C THR A 14 4.29 1.71 -25.57
N ALA A 15 4.20 0.41 -25.32
CA ALA A 15 3.96 -0.57 -26.36
C ALA A 15 2.59 -0.38 -27.02
N ASP A 16 1.55 -0.17 -26.21
CA ASP A 16 0.19 0.09 -26.68
C ASP A 16 0.12 1.31 -27.60
N SER A 17 0.74 2.41 -27.18
CA SER A 17 0.83 3.66 -27.97
C SER A 17 1.54 3.49 -29.32
N LEU A 18 2.37 2.46 -29.47
CA LEU A 18 3.11 2.17 -30.71
C LEU A 18 2.41 1.17 -31.62
N MET A 19 1.34 0.50 -31.16
CA MET A 19 0.70 -0.60 -31.90
C MET A 19 0.18 -0.20 -33.27
N GLU A 20 -0.26 1.05 -33.45
CA GLU A 20 -0.77 1.55 -34.73
C GLU A 20 0.33 1.87 -35.76
N THR A 21 1.59 2.00 -35.32
CA THR A 21 2.68 2.50 -36.19
C THR A 21 3.85 1.54 -36.32
N ALA A 22 4.07 0.65 -35.36
CA ALA A 22 5.17 -0.30 -35.39
C ALA A 22 4.73 -1.63 -36.03
N ALA A 23 5.53 -2.12 -36.98
CA ALA A 23 5.25 -3.40 -37.64
C ALA A 23 5.27 -4.62 -36.68
N VAL A 24 6.15 -4.60 -35.67
CA VAL A 24 6.27 -5.65 -34.64
C VAL A 24 6.83 -4.99 -33.38
N ILE A 25 6.21 -5.28 -32.23
CA ILE A 25 6.67 -4.85 -30.91
C ILE A 25 6.94 -6.08 -30.05
N HIS A 26 8.13 -6.12 -29.46
CA HIS A 26 8.45 -7.08 -28.42
C HIS A 26 8.64 -6.36 -27.08
N LEU A 27 8.03 -6.91 -26.04
CA LEU A 27 8.22 -6.50 -24.65
C LEU A 27 9.05 -7.56 -23.94
N VAL A 28 10.19 -7.19 -23.34
CA VAL A 28 11.10 -8.13 -22.67
C VAL A 28 11.27 -7.77 -21.20
N GLY A 29 11.26 -8.79 -20.35
CA GLY A 29 11.59 -8.66 -18.93
C GLY A 29 11.57 -10.02 -18.23
N SER A 30 12.27 -10.08 -17.10
CA SER A 30 12.40 -11.27 -16.27
C SER A 30 11.20 -11.48 -15.35
N GLY A 31 10.92 -12.74 -15.02
CA GLY A 31 9.91 -13.13 -14.05
C GLY A 31 8.47 -13.03 -14.55
N SER A 32 7.55 -13.56 -13.75
CA SER A 32 6.12 -13.58 -14.06
C SER A 32 5.50 -12.19 -14.03
N LEU A 33 4.57 -11.95 -14.97
CA LEU A 33 3.77 -10.74 -14.99
C LEU A 33 2.80 -10.75 -13.80
N ARG A 34 2.83 -9.68 -12.99
CA ARG A 34 1.85 -9.46 -11.91
C ARG A 34 0.80 -8.48 -12.38
N LEU A 35 -0.46 -8.78 -12.05
CA LEU A 35 -1.62 -8.00 -12.45
C LEU A 35 -2.13 -7.19 -11.26
N ALA A 36 -2.48 -5.93 -11.50
CA ALA A 36 -2.84 -4.99 -10.43
C ALA A 36 -4.09 -5.42 -9.67
N TRP A 37 -5.09 -6.01 -10.36
CA TRP A 37 -6.32 -6.48 -9.73
C TRP A 37 -6.10 -7.69 -8.82
N GLN A 38 -5.12 -8.55 -9.13
CA GLN A 38 -4.81 -9.72 -8.31
C GLN A 38 -3.97 -9.32 -7.09
N SER A 39 -2.98 -8.44 -7.29
CA SER A 39 -2.06 -8.02 -6.23
C SER A 39 -2.59 -6.89 -5.33
N HIS A 40 -3.68 -6.23 -5.74
CA HIS A 40 -4.16 -4.96 -5.18
C HIS A 40 -3.11 -3.82 -5.15
N TYR A 41 -2.05 -3.95 -5.97
CA TYR A 41 -1.00 -2.93 -6.08
C TYR A 41 -0.95 -2.35 -7.48
N VAL A 42 -1.34 -1.07 -7.62
CA VAL A 42 -1.51 -0.41 -8.92
C VAL A 42 -0.20 -0.13 -9.67
N GLY A 43 0.96 -0.38 -9.05
CA GLY A 43 2.25 -0.38 -9.73
C GLY A 43 2.56 -1.65 -10.52
N HIS A 44 1.79 -2.72 -10.33
CA HIS A 44 1.75 -3.86 -11.25
C HIS A 44 0.89 -3.54 -12.48
N LEU A 45 0.87 -4.43 -13.48
CA LEU A 45 0.21 -4.14 -14.75
C LEU A 45 -1.29 -3.90 -14.54
N ARG A 46 -1.75 -2.71 -14.89
CA ARG A 46 -3.15 -2.31 -14.78
C ARG A 46 -3.94 -2.79 -15.99
N ALA A 47 -5.22 -3.14 -15.76
CA ALA A 47 -6.12 -3.61 -16.81
C ALA A 47 -6.26 -2.63 -17.98
N VAL A 48 -6.20 -1.33 -17.72
CA VAL A 48 -6.23 -0.28 -18.76
C VAL A 48 -5.07 -0.37 -19.75
N ASN A 49 -3.97 -1.04 -19.38
CA ASN A 49 -2.78 -1.23 -20.21
C ASN A 49 -2.68 -2.67 -20.75
N ASN A 50 -3.74 -3.47 -20.67
CA ASN A 50 -3.71 -4.88 -21.07
C ASN A 50 -3.93 -5.11 -22.56
N ASN A 51 -4.34 -4.11 -23.35
CA ASN A 51 -4.63 -4.31 -24.78
C ASN A 51 -3.47 -4.98 -25.54
N PHE A 52 -2.22 -4.69 -25.14
CA PHE A 52 -1.06 -5.38 -25.67
C PHE A 52 -1.05 -6.91 -25.44
N LEU A 53 -1.57 -7.38 -24.31
CA LEU A 53 -1.70 -8.81 -24.00
C LEU A 53 -2.58 -9.53 -25.02
N ASP A 54 -3.68 -8.90 -25.46
CA ASP A 54 -4.56 -9.48 -26.48
C ASP A 54 -3.80 -9.61 -27.80
N SER A 55 -3.04 -8.59 -28.20
CA SER A 55 -2.23 -8.66 -29.41
C SER A 55 -1.19 -9.79 -29.38
N TYR A 56 -0.66 -10.12 -28.19
CA TYR A 56 0.26 -11.23 -27.99
C TYR A 56 -0.46 -12.60 -27.98
N GLN A 57 -1.54 -12.73 -27.22
CA GLN A 57 -2.25 -14.00 -27.04
C GLN A 57 -3.05 -14.40 -28.29
N LEU A 58 -3.66 -13.43 -28.95
CA LEU A 58 -4.45 -13.61 -30.17
C LEU A 58 -3.59 -13.53 -31.46
N LYS A 59 -2.26 -13.50 -31.32
CA LYS A 59 -1.28 -13.64 -32.41
C LYS A 59 -1.29 -12.51 -33.45
N SER A 60 -1.52 -11.28 -33.02
CA SER A 60 -1.38 -10.06 -33.84
C SER A 60 0.09 -9.58 -33.94
N GLN A 61 1.01 -10.49 -34.25
CA GLN A 61 2.47 -10.28 -34.48
C GLN A 61 3.32 -9.78 -33.29
N ASN A 62 2.73 -9.23 -32.24
CA ASN A 62 3.44 -8.77 -31.04
C ASN A 62 3.81 -9.91 -30.09
N ALA A 63 4.82 -9.69 -29.24
CA ALA A 63 5.29 -10.72 -28.31
C ALA A 63 5.70 -10.20 -26.94
N LEU A 64 5.33 -10.95 -25.89
CA LEU A 64 6.00 -10.91 -24.60
C LEU A 64 7.13 -11.95 -24.58
N LEU A 65 8.34 -11.50 -24.29
CA LEU A 65 9.52 -12.33 -24.16
C LEU A 65 9.82 -12.52 -22.67
N ASP A 66 9.63 -13.73 -22.16
CA ASP A 66 9.99 -14.14 -20.79
C ASP A 66 11.51 -14.35 -20.73
N GLY A 67 12.27 -13.29 -20.47
CA GLY A 67 13.71 -13.36 -20.59
C GLY A 67 14.46 -12.08 -20.22
N ARG A 68 15.79 -12.18 -20.25
CA ARG A 68 16.73 -11.12 -19.91
C ARG A 68 17.51 -10.68 -21.14
N VAL A 69 17.63 -9.37 -21.32
CA VAL A 69 18.54 -8.78 -22.31
C VAL A 69 19.96 -8.90 -21.79
N LEU A 70 20.86 -9.51 -22.57
CA LEU A 70 22.26 -9.67 -22.19
C LEU A 70 23.12 -8.45 -22.58
N GLU A 71 22.86 -7.90 -23.76
CA GLU A 71 23.53 -6.70 -24.28
C GLU A 71 22.68 -6.03 -25.36
N ILE A 72 23.00 -4.77 -25.67
CA ILE A 72 22.42 -4.03 -26.79
C ILE A 72 23.58 -3.55 -27.66
N ARG A 73 23.73 -4.16 -28.84
CA ARG A 73 24.79 -3.82 -29.79
C ARG A 73 24.22 -3.02 -30.95
N ARG A 74 24.93 -1.97 -31.37
CA ARG A 74 24.59 -1.27 -32.62
C ARG A 74 24.91 -2.17 -33.81
N ASP A 75 23.98 -2.30 -34.74
CA ASP A 75 24.09 -3.15 -35.93
C ASP A 75 23.56 -2.36 -37.14
N GLY A 76 24.45 -1.64 -37.83
CA GLY A 76 24.07 -0.73 -38.92
C GLY A 76 23.20 0.44 -38.43
N ASP A 77 22.00 0.54 -38.99
CA ASP A 77 20.94 1.51 -38.65
C ASP A 77 20.03 1.06 -37.50
N GLY A 78 20.25 -0.13 -36.94
CA GLY A 78 19.47 -0.71 -35.86
C GLY A 78 20.33 -1.31 -34.75
N PHE A 79 19.75 -2.29 -34.06
CA PHE A 79 20.31 -2.93 -32.88
C PHE A 79 20.16 -4.44 -32.94
N ARG A 80 21.13 -5.13 -32.36
CA ARG A 80 21.16 -6.58 -32.19
C ARG A 80 21.20 -6.89 -30.70
N VAL A 81 20.18 -7.62 -30.24
CA VAL A 81 19.86 -7.79 -28.82
C VAL A 81 19.70 -9.28 -28.52
N PRO A 82 20.72 -9.95 -27.96
CA PRO A 82 20.59 -11.31 -27.44
C PRO A 82 19.69 -11.33 -26.20
N VAL A 83 18.65 -12.16 -26.26
CA VAL A 83 17.70 -12.40 -25.16
C VAL A 83 17.86 -13.85 -24.68
N ALA A 84 18.18 -14.00 -23.40
CA ALA A 84 18.17 -15.30 -22.71
C ALA A 84 16.77 -15.57 -22.16
N PHE A 85 16.11 -16.63 -22.66
CA PHE A 85 14.75 -16.98 -22.24
C PHE A 85 14.74 -17.79 -20.93
N GLU A 86 13.76 -17.54 -20.07
CA GLU A 86 13.62 -18.20 -18.76
C GLU A 86 12.82 -19.51 -18.83
N ARG A 87 11.90 -19.64 -19.79
CA ARG A 87 10.98 -20.78 -19.92
C ARG A 87 11.50 -21.92 -20.81
N ALA A 88 12.63 -21.72 -21.48
CA ALA A 88 13.26 -22.69 -22.33
C ALA A 88 14.74 -22.69 -22.00
N ASP A 89 15.26 -23.79 -21.46
CA ASP A 89 16.63 -23.97 -20.96
C ASP A 89 17.67 -23.20 -21.78
N GLU A 90 18.00 -22.00 -21.29
CA GLU A 90 19.07 -21.11 -21.74
C GLU A 90 19.20 -20.87 -23.25
N VAL A 91 18.11 -20.96 -24.02
CA VAL A 91 18.15 -20.58 -25.44
C VAL A 91 18.35 -19.07 -25.53
N VAL A 92 19.56 -18.65 -25.92
CA VAL A 92 19.83 -17.26 -26.29
C VAL A 92 19.41 -17.04 -27.73
N LYS A 93 18.46 -16.13 -27.97
CA LYS A 93 18.13 -15.70 -29.34
C LYS A 93 18.65 -14.30 -29.59
N ASP A 94 19.44 -14.16 -30.64
CA ASP A 94 19.98 -12.89 -31.09
C ASP A 94 19.01 -12.21 -32.06
N LEU A 95 18.31 -11.18 -31.57
CA LEU A 95 17.18 -10.55 -32.28
C LEU A 95 17.54 -9.14 -32.76
N ARG A 96 17.18 -8.81 -34.00
CA ARG A 96 17.37 -7.48 -34.59
C ARG A 96 16.15 -6.58 -34.37
N TYR A 97 16.41 -5.32 -34.03
CA TYR A 97 15.42 -4.26 -33.78
C TYR A 97 15.85 -2.94 -34.42
N ASP A 98 14.90 -2.13 -34.86
CA ASP A 98 15.18 -0.80 -35.41
C ASP A 98 15.28 0.26 -34.30
N ARG A 99 14.54 0.04 -33.21
CA ARG A 99 14.52 0.90 -32.02
C ARG A 99 14.46 0.05 -30.76
N VAL A 100 15.13 0.52 -29.72
CA VAL A 100 15.09 -0.04 -28.36
C VAL A 100 14.67 1.06 -27.40
N ILE A 101 13.63 0.80 -26.59
CA ILE A 101 13.11 1.73 -25.59
C ILE A 101 13.29 1.08 -24.21
N VAL A 102 13.91 1.80 -23.28
CA VAL A 102 14.14 1.32 -21.91
C VAL A 102 13.08 1.88 -20.98
N ALA A 103 12.16 1.03 -20.54
CA ALA A 103 11.04 1.34 -19.67
C ALA A 103 11.15 0.60 -18.33
N THR A 104 12.35 0.65 -17.72
CA THR A 104 12.72 -0.12 -16.51
C THR A 104 12.46 0.61 -15.19
N GLY A 105 11.74 1.74 -15.24
CA GLY A 105 11.44 2.57 -14.08
C GLY A 105 12.55 3.58 -13.75
N PHE A 106 12.43 4.22 -12.58
CA PHE A 106 13.28 5.32 -12.14
C PHE A 106 13.93 5.02 -10.79
N ARG A 107 15.04 5.69 -10.49
CA ARG A 107 15.69 5.73 -9.18
C ARG A 107 15.59 7.13 -8.59
N PHE A 108 15.74 7.23 -7.27
CA PHE A 108 15.84 8.51 -6.60
C PHE A 108 17.17 9.17 -6.96
N ASP A 109 17.12 10.43 -7.38
CA ASP A 109 18.32 11.22 -7.69
C ASP A 109 18.75 11.98 -6.44
N ALA A 110 19.85 11.51 -5.84
CA ALA A 110 20.44 12.13 -4.65
C ALA A 110 21.50 13.20 -5.00
N SER A 111 21.74 13.52 -6.28
CA SER A 111 22.84 14.40 -6.68
C SER A 111 22.71 15.86 -6.21
N VAL A 112 21.51 16.25 -5.77
CA VAL A 112 21.25 17.59 -5.21
C VAL A 112 21.76 17.73 -3.77
N PHE A 113 22.01 16.63 -3.07
CA PHE A 113 22.46 16.65 -1.68
C PHE A 113 23.99 16.67 -1.59
N ASP A 114 24.51 17.49 -0.67
CA ASP A 114 25.90 17.41 -0.28
C ASP A 114 26.18 16.12 0.49
N THR A 115 27.42 15.65 0.47
CA THR A 115 27.86 14.45 1.20
C THR A 115 27.55 14.48 2.71
N THR A 116 27.47 15.67 3.31
CA THR A 116 27.13 15.86 4.73
C THR A 116 25.64 15.72 5.05
N CYS A 117 24.76 15.73 4.04
CA CYS A 117 23.31 15.67 4.20
C CYS A 117 22.63 14.74 3.18
N ALA A 118 23.37 13.79 2.62
CA ALA A 118 22.83 12.80 1.71
C ALA A 118 21.94 11.79 2.47
N PRO A 119 20.67 11.61 2.06
CA PRO A 119 19.81 10.63 2.68
C PRO A 119 20.28 9.22 2.33
N GLU A 120 20.21 8.30 3.30
CA GLU A 120 20.30 6.87 3.01
C GLU A 120 19.19 6.47 2.03
N THR A 121 19.47 5.45 1.22
CA THR A 121 18.51 4.95 0.23
C THR A 121 18.19 3.48 0.47
N VAL A 122 16.99 3.08 0.08
CA VAL A 122 16.46 1.72 0.17
C VAL A 122 16.04 1.22 -1.20
N ILE A 123 15.88 -0.10 -1.31
CA ILE A 123 15.40 -0.78 -2.53
C ILE A 123 16.32 -0.42 -3.71
N ASP A 124 17.60 -0.75 -3.59
CA ASP A 124 18.62 -0.55 -4.63
C ASP A 124 18.69 0.91 -5.15
N GLY A 125 18.63 1.88 -4.23
CA GLY A 125 18.71 3.31 -4.55
C GLY A 125 17.41 3.89 -5.12
N ARG A 126 16.28 3.16 -5.05
CA ARG A 126 15.03 3.61 -5.66
C ARG A 126 14.31 4.69 -4.85
N PHE A 127 14.46 4.67 -3.53
CA PHE A 127 13.79 5.60 -2.62
C PHE A 127 14.73 6.02 -1.49
N PRO A 128 14.55 7.23 -0.91
CA PRO A 128 15.18 7.56 0.36
C PRO A 128 14.63 6.66 1.49
N ALA A 129 15.46 6.39 2.50
CA ALA A 129 15.09 5.69 3.72
C ALA A 129 14.39 6.67 4.67
N LEU A 130 13.12 6.40 4.99
CA LEU A 130 12.26 7.34 5.72
C LEU A 130 11.62 6.76 6.98
N THR A 131 11.43 7.61 7.99
CA THR A 131 10.59 7.36 9.16
C THR A 131 9.10 7.30 8.77
N PRO A 132 8.20 6.79 9.63
CA PRO A 132 6.76 6.73 9.36
C PRO A 132 6.11 8.06 8.98
N VAL A 133 6.69 9.17 9.40
CA VAL A 133 6.20 10.53 9.16
C VAL A 133 6.93 11.23 8.01
N GLY A 134 7.79 10.52 7.26
CA GLY A 134 8.44 11.04 6.05
C GLY A 134 9.75 11.80 6.29
N GLU A 135 10.34 11.72 7.48
CA GLU A 135 11.68 12.25 7.75
C GLU A 135 12.76 11.26 7.28
N SER A 136 13.90 11.75 6.81
CA SER A 136 15.10 10.92 6.61
C SER A 136 15.48 10.21 7.90
N VAL A 137 15.88 8.94 7.79
CA VAL A 137 16.34 8.16 8.96
C VAL A 137 17.72 8.58 9.47
N ASN A 138 18.55 9.20 8.62
CA ASN A 138 19.94 9.53 8.93
C ASN A 138 20.25 11.04 8.90
N VAL A 139 19.38 11.88 8.33
CA VAL A 139 19.55 13.34 8.26
C VAL A 139 18.40 14.03 8.99
N PRO A 140 18.59 14.42 10.28
CA PRO A 140 17.54 15.07 11.07
C PRO A 140 17.03 16.36 10.41
N GLY A 141 15.70 16.55 10.41
CA GLY A 141 15.07 17.73 9.83
C GLY A 141 14.96 17.72 8.30
N LEU A 142 15.42 16.67 7.62
CA LEU A 142 15.20 16.48 6.18
C LEU A 142 13.95 15.63 5.95
N TYR A 143 12.93 16.21 5.32
CA TYR A 143 11.64 15.55 5.08
C TYR A 143 11.36 15.37 3.59
N PHE A 144 10.61 14.31 3.27
CA PHE A 144 10.23 13.95 1.90
C PHE A 144 8.71 13.82 1.79
N ALA A 145 8.18 14.26 0.65
CA ALA A 145 6.77 14.25 0.33
C ALA A 145 6.53 13.71 -1.08
N GLY A 146 5.31 13.25 -1.36
CA GLY A 146 4.94 12.72 -2.68
C GLY A 146 5.33 11.26 -2.86
N THR A 147 5.58 10.85 -4.10
CA THR A 147 5.83 9.44 -4.46
C THR A 147 7.07 8.84 -3.80
N LEU A 148 8.00 9.67 -3.32
CA LEU A 148 9.21 9.22 -2.60
C LEU A 148 8.89 8.57 -1.25
N THR A 149 7.73 8.83 -0.66
CA THR A 149 7.34 8.23 0.63
C THR A 149 7.00 6.75 0.52
N GLN A 150 6.84 6.24 -0.70
CA GLN A 150 6.48 4.84 -0.97
C GLN A 150 7.55 3.82 -0.56
N GLY A 151 8.79 4.24 -0.29
CA GLY A 151 9.87 3.30 0.07
C GLY A 151 9.51 2.38 1.25
N ARG A 152 8.68 2.85 2.18
CA ARG A 152 8.28 2.10 3.39
C ARG A 152 7.28 0.98 3.14
N ASP A 153 6.41 1.16 2.17
CA ASP A 153 5.30 0.27 1.83
C ASP A 153 5.35 -0.13 0.35
N PHE A 154 6.57 -0.21 -0.20
CA PHE A 154 6.82 -0.51 -1.59
C PHE A 154 6.16 -1.82 -2.00
N LYS A 155 5.35 -1.77 -3.07
CA LYS A 155 4.51 -2.88 -3.57
C LYS A 155 3.47 -3.41 -2.57
N LYS A 156 3.15 -2.67 -1.50
CA LYS A 156 2.15 -3.04 -0.50
C LYS A 156 0.92 -2.16 -0.59
N SER A 157 1.06 -0.84 -0.46
CA SER A 157 -0.07 0.10 -0.50
C SER A 157 0.01 1.10 -1.65
N THR A 158 -0.88 2.09 -1.66
CA THR A 158 -1.04 3.03 -2.77
C THR A 158 -0.19 4.29 -2.66
N THR A 159 0.76 4.34 -1.73
CA THR A 159 1.63 5.51 -1.48
C THR A 159 2.47 5.93 -2.70
N GLY A 160 2.59 5.07 -3.71
CA GLY A 160 3.25 5.42 -4.98
C GLY A 160 2.46 6.39 -5.87
N PHE A 161 1.22 6.70 -5.51
CA PHE A 161 0.26 7.37 -6.39
C PHE A 161 -0.49 8.47 -5.66
N VAL A 162 -0.97 9.47 -6.40
CA VAL A 162 -1.59 10.68 -5.81
C VAL A 162 -2.77 10.38 -4.89
N HIS A 163 -3.53 9.32 -5.16
CA HIS A 163 -4.64 8.92 -4.30
C HIS A 163 -4.17 8.41 -2.93
N GLY A 164 -2.95 7.86 -2.83
CA GLY A 164 -2.33 7.41 -1.59
C GLY A 164 -1.46 8.47 -0.92
N PHE A 165 -0.38 8.93 -1.57
CA PHE A 165 0.62 9.80 -0.93
C PHE A 165 0.05 11.11 -0.42
N ARG A 166 -1.05 11.63 -1.01
CA ARG A 166 -1.66 12.88 -0.54
C ARG A 166 -2.05 12.81 0.95
N TYR A 167 -2.38 11.61 1.44
CA TYR A 167 -2.71 11.38 2.84
C TYR A 167 -1.44 11.25 3.70
N SER A 168 -0.39 10.61 3.20
CA SER A 168 0.93 10.60 3.87
C SER A 168 1.50 12.03 3.97
N VAL A 169 1.31 12.86 2.95
CA VAL A 169 1.68 14.30 2.96
C VAL A 169 0.86 15.08 3.99
N ARG A 170 -0.44 14.76 4.14
CA ARG A 170 -1.27 15.36 5.20
C ARG A 170 -0.80 14.96 6.61
N ALA A 171 -0.41 13.71 6.80
CA ALA A 171 0.19 13.23 8.04
C ALA A 171 1.54 13.93 8.33
N LEU A 172 2.43 14.03 7.34
CA LEU A 172 3.68 14.79 7.44
C LEU A 172 3.39 16.25 7.82
N TYR A 173 2.42 16.90 7.18
CA TYR A 173 2.04 18.28 7.51
C TYR A 173 1.66 18.43 8.98
N ARG A 174 0.81 17.54 9.51
CA ARG A 174 0.42 17.55 10.93
C ARG A 174 1.62 17.35 11.85
N GLU A 175 2.54 16.46 11.49
CA GLU A 175 3.75 16.23 12.28
C GLU A 175 4.69 17.45 12.28
N LEU A 176 4.84 18.14 11.14
CA LEU A 176 5.63 19.36 11.04
C LEU A 176 5.00 20.49 11.89
N ARG A 177 3.67 20.65 11.85
CA ARG A 177 2.93 21.60 12.70
C ARG A 177 3.17 21.32 14.19
N ARG A 178 3.11 20.05 14.59
CA ARG A 178 3.37 19.63 15.97
C ARG A 178 4.79 19.91 16.41
N ARG A 179 5.78 19.42 15.67
CA ARG A 179 7.20 19.52 16.03
C ARG A 179 7.72 20.95 16.04
N HIS A 180 7.33 21.75 15.05
CA HIS A 180 7.97 23.05 14.81
C HIS A 180 7.10 24.25 15.19
N HIS A 181 5.82 24.03 15.49
CA HIS A 181 4.89 25.11 15.80
C HIS A 181 4.02 24.86 17.03
N GLY A 182 4.22 23.75 17.75
CA GLY A 182 3.48 23.44 18.98
C GLY A 182 1.99 23.18 18.75
N GLU A 183 1.58 22.90 17.51
CA GLU A 183 0.18 22.57 17.20
C GLU A 183 -0.05 21.06 17.30
N PRO A 184 -0.81 20.59 18.30
CA PRO A 184 -0.99 19.16 18.50
C PRO A 184 -1.73 18.51 17.32
N TRP A 185 -1.57 17.20 17.19
CA TRP A 185 -2.37 16.44 16.24
C TRP A 185 -3.87 16.62 16.57
N PRO A 186 -4.75 16.83 15.59
CA PRO A 186 -6.18 16.99 15.86
C PRO A 186 -6.77 15.76 16.55
N VAL A 187 -7.41 15.98 17.70
CA VAL A 187 -8.08 14.94 18.49
C VAL A 187 -9.49 15.41 18.85
N ALA A 188 -10.49 14.60 18.55
CA ALA A 188 -11.87 14.83 18.95
C ALA A 188 -12.17 14.11 20.26
N GLU A 189 -12.87 14.75 21.19
CA GLU A 189 -13.41 14.09 22.39
C GLU A 189 -14.76 13.45 22.06
N LEU A 190 -14.91 12.16 22.41
CA LEU A 190 -16.13 11.38 22.19
C LEU A 190 -16.93 11.17 23.48
N GLY A 191 -16.41 11.64 24.62
CA GLY A 191 -16.99 11.42 25.94
C GLY A 191 -16.79 9.99 26.44
N ARG A 192 -17.68 9.53 27.32
CA ARG A 192 -17.54 8.25 28.04
C ARG A 192 -18.45 7.16 27.54
N GLU A 193 -19.18 7.34 26.45
CA GLU A 193 -20.10 6.32 25.92
C GLU A 193 -19.46 5.46 24.83
N THR A 194 -19.57 4.13 24.93
CA THR A 194 -19.03 3.23 23.90
C THR A 194 -19.72 3.46 22.55
N GLY A 195 -21.01 3.81 22.58
CA GLY A 195 -21.79 4.08 21.37
C GLY A 195 -21.17 5.17 20.49
N ALA A 196 -20.70 6.28 21.09
CA ALA A 196 -20.06 7.37 20.35
C ALA A 196 -18.78 6.93 19.63
N ALA A 197 -18.02 6.01 20.21
CA ALA A 197 -16.84 5.44 19.56
C ALA A 197 -17.20 4.47 18.43
N VAL A 198 -18.23 3.63 18.62
CA VAL A 198 -18.76 2.77 17.56
C VAL A 198 -19.21 3.63 16.38
N ASP A 199 -20.03 4.65 16.63
CA ASP A 199 -20.53 5.56 15.58
C ASP A 199 -19.38 6.24 14.84
N ARG A 200 -18.37 6.75 15.57
CA ARG A 200 -17.23 7.40 14.95
C ARG A 200 -16.41 6.45 14.09
N ILE A 201 -16.15 5.23 14.57
CA ILE A 201 -15.40 4.22 13.83
C ILE A 201 -16.17 3.80 12.57
N ILE A 202 -17.46 3.49 12.69
CA ILE A 202 -18.30 3.10 11.56
C ILE A 202 -18.36 4.23 10.52
N GLU A 203 -18.56 5.48 10.95
CA GLU A 203 -18.54 6.62 10.01
C GLU A 203 -17.21 6.70 9.25
N ARG A 204 -16.09 6.56 9.94
CA ARG A 204 -14.75 6.69 9.36
C ARG A 204 -14.39 5.56 8.40
N VAL A 205 -14.63 4.31 8.75
CA VAL A 205 -14.30 3.18 7.87
C VAL A 205 -15.15 3.20 6.59
N ASN A 206 -16.38 3.71 6.66
CA ASN A 206 -17.26 3.83 5.49
C ASN A 206 -16.98 5.06 4.62
N ARG A 207 -16.35 6.14 5.14
CA ARG A 207 -16.23 7.43 4.41
C ARG A 207 -14.81 7.94 4.21
N SER A 208 -13.82 7.44 4.95
CA SER A 208 -12.47 7.98 4.91
C SER A 208 -11.69 7.48 3.71
N SER A 209 -11.55 8.32 2.69
CA SER A 209 -10.65 8.00 1.58
C SER A 209 -9.20 7.77 2.01
N ALA A 210 -8.77 8.28 3.17
CA ALA A 210 -7.42 8.01 3.69
C ALA A 210 -7.26 6.55 4.11
N LEU A 211 -8.19 6.01 4.90
CA LEU A 211 -8.16 4.60 5.33
C LEU A 211 -8.23 3.66 4.12
N TRP A 212 -9.07 3.99 3.14
CA TRP A 212 -9.26 3.20 1.92
C TRP A 212 -8.03 3.15 1.02
N GLN A 213 -7.31 4.27 0.90
CA GLN A 213 -6.15 4.34 0.01
C GLN A 213 -4.85 3.94 0.75
N GLN A 214 -4.76 4.14 2.05
CA GLN A 214 -3.56 3.86 2.85
C GLN A 214 -3.76 2.66 3.78
N PHE A 215 -4.34 1.59 3.24
CA PHE A 215 -4.62 0.35 3.98
C PHE A 215 -3.37 -0.18 4.68
N GLY A 216 -3.49 -0.44 5.99
CA GLY A 216 -2.40 -0.85 6.89
C GLY A 216 -1.25 0.18 7.07
N VAL A 217 -1.27 1.34 6.41
CA VAL A 217 -0.21 2.36 6.45
C VAL A 217 -0.62 3.56 7.28
N LEU A 218 -1.83 4.08 7.07
CA LEU A 218 -2.47 5.06 7.95
C LEU A 218 -3.62 4.40 8.70
N GLY A 219 -3.79 4.78 9.96
CA GLY A 219 -4.90 4.36 10.79
C GLY A 219 -5.50 5.52 11.55
N ASP A 220 -6.76 5.38 11.93
CA ASP A 220 -7.35 6.24 12.93
C ASP A 220 -7.11 5.63 14.33
N LEU A 221 -7.08 6.46 15.37
CA LEU A 221 -6.84 6.04 16.75
C LEU A 221 -8.07 6.29 17.60
N LEU A 222 -8.53 5.27 18.31
CA LEU A 222 -9.43 5.43 19.45
C LEU A 222 -8.60 5.40 20.72
N LEU A 223 -8.50 6.52 21.43
CA LEU A 223 -7.67 6.70 22.61
C LEU A 223 -8.55 6.62 23.87
N LEU A 224 -8.15 5.81 24.84
CA LEU A 224 -8.79 5.73 26.16
C LEU A 224 -7.92 6.47 27.19
N ALA A 225 -8.46 7.53 27.77
CA ALA A 225 -7.82 8.25 28.87
C ALA A 225 -7.98 7.47 30.21
N PRO A 226 -7.12 7.72 31.21
CA PRO A 226 -7.18 7.05 32.52
C PRO A 226 -8.52 7.25 33.25
N ASP A 227 -9.17 8.39 33.02
CA ASP A 227 -10.46 8.71 33.62
C ASP A 227 -11.63 7.95 32.96
N GLY A 228 -11.41 7.29 31.82
CA GLY A 228 -12.40 6.56 31.03
C GLY A 228 -12.94 7.34 29.82
N THR A 229 -12.46 8.56 29.58
CA THR A 229 -12.86 9.38 28.43
C THR A 229 -12.26 8.82 27.14
N LEU A 230 -13.09 8.69 26.10
CA LEU A 230 -12.68 8.29 24.76
C LEU A 230 -12.40 9.51 23.90
N ARG A 231 -11.30 9.43 23.14
CA ARG A 231 -10.85 10.46 22.21
C ARG A 231 -10.49 9.82 20.87
N TYR A 232 -10.52 10.59 19.79
CA TYR A 232 -10.33 10.07 18.43
C TYR A 232 -9.35 10.92 17.64
N ALA A 233 -8.29 10.29 17.14
CA ALA A 233 -7.30 10.93 16.26
C ALA A 233 -7.36 10.31 14.88
N GLU A 234 -7.33 11.12 13.83
CA GLU A 234 -7.45 10.62 12.46
C GLU A 234 -6.10 10.51 11.76
N GLU A 235 -5.96 9.49 10.92
CA GLU A 235 -4.97 9.37 9.85
C GLU A 235 -3.51 9.45 10.32
N VAL A 236 -3.24 8.81 11.45
CA VAL A 236 -1.91 8.70 12.02
C VAL A 236 -1.15 7.57 11.30
N PRO A 237 0.11 7.77 10.88
CA PRO A 237 0.91 6.67 10.34
C PRO A 237 1.03 5.55 11.35
N VAL A 238 0.60 4.34 10.99
CA VAL A 238 0.51 3.19 11.92
C VAL A 238 1.87 2.92 12.56
N GLY A 239 2.94 2.96 11.77
CA GLY A 239 4.32 2.79 12.26
C GLY A 239 4.82 3.89 13.21
N HIS A 240 4.10 5.01 13.34
CA HIS A 240 4.42 6.11 14.27
C HIS A 240 3.69 5.99 15.60
N VAL A 241 2.54 5.32 15.65
CA VAL A 241 1.58 5.37 16.76
C VAL A 241 2.22 5.05 18.10
N ALA A 242 2.93 3.93 18.20
CA ALA A 242 3.53 3.50 19.46
C ALA A 242 4.55 4.52 20.01
N GLN A 243 5.30 5.17 19.13
CA GLN A 243 6.24 6.23 19.54
C GLN A 243 5.48 7.48 20.00
N ALA A 244 4.50 7.93 19.21
CA ALA A 244 3.74 9.14 19.49
C ALA A 244 2.94 9.05 20.80
N VAL A 245 2.30 7.90 21.05
CA VAL A 245 1.59 7.64 22.32
C VAL A 245 2.57 7.67 23.50
N ARG A 246 3.71 6.99 23.41
CA ARG A 246 4.73 7.02 24.47
C ARG A 246 5.33 8.40 24.72
N ALA A 247 5.45 9.22 23.67
CA ALA A 247 5.93 10.60 23.76
C ALA A 247 4.90 11.55 24.38
N GLY A 248 3.65 11.11 24.59
CA GLY A 248 2.57 11.95 25.09
C GLY A 248 1.98 12.89 24.04
N ASP A 249 2.22 12.64 22.75
CA ASP A 249 1.74 13.49 21.64
C ASP A 249 0.20 13.54 21.57
N PHE A 250 -0.46 12.58 22.22
CA PHE A 250 -1.92 12.48 22.36
C PHE A 250 -2.39 12.63 23.82
N GLY A 251 -1.59 13.24 24.70
CA GLY A 251 -1.90 13.36 26.13
C GLY A 251 -1.85 12.03 26.89
N GLU A 252 -2.46 11.97 28.07
CA GLU A 252 -2.51 10.73 28.86
C GLU A 252 -3.41 9.67 28.20
N VAL A 253 -2.84 8.50 27.93
CA VAL A 253 -3.49 7.37 27.26
C VAL A 253 -3.26 6.11 28.08
N ALA A 254 -4.34 5.53 28.62
CA ALA A 254 -4.31 4.26 29.36
C ALA A 254 -4.34 3.04 28.42
N ALA A 255 -5.02 3.17 27.28
CA ALA A 255 -5.07 2.16 26.22
C ALA A 255 -5.50 2.83 24.90
N TYR A 256 -5.29 2.18 23.77
CA TYR A 256 -5.75 2.71 22.48
C TYR A 256 -6.05 1.61 21.47
N ALA A 257 -6.95 1.87 20.53
CA ALA A 257 -7.14 1.06 19.33
C ALA A 257 -6.49 1.75 18.14
N VAL A 258 -5.84 0.98 17.27
CA VAL A 258 -5.49 1.38 15.90
C VAL A 258 -6.54 0.79 14.97
N VAL A 259 -7.22 1.65 14.22
CA VAL A 259 -8.28 1.30 13.27
C VAL A 259 -7.76 1.47 11.85
N THR A 260 -7.71 0.37 11.10
CA THR A 260 -7.18 0.30 9.74
C THR A 260 -8.20 -0.38 8.82
N LEU A 261 -8.05 -0.18 7.51
CA LEU A 261 -8.55 -1.11 6.52
C LEU A 261 -7.38 -1.99 6.07
N GLU A 262 -7.59 -3.30 5.94
CA GLU A 262 -6.54 -4.27 5.60
C GLU A 262 -7.06 -5.34 4.64
N TYR A 263 -6.16 -5.84 3.79
CA TYR A 263 -6.33 -7.15 3.16
C TYR A 263 -5.71 -8.20 4.08
N GLY A 264 -6.38 -9.34 4.23
CA GLY A 264 -5.86 -10.49 4.94
C GLY A 264 -4.66 -11.14 4.24
N ALA A 265 -3.99 -12.03 4.97
CA ALA A 265 -2.83 -12.74 4.45
C ALA A 265 -3.18 -13.52 3.16
N ASP A 266 -2.21 -13.56 2.24
CA ASP A 266 -2.31 -14.32 0.98
C ASP A 266 -3.48 -13.93 0.06
N HIS A 267 -4.03 -12.71 0.22
CA HIS A 267 -5.12 -12.19 -0.61
C HIS A 267 -4.81 -12.22 -2.11
N ASP A 268 -3.53 -12.15 -2.48
CA ASP A 268 -3.06 -12.09 -3.88
C ASP A 268 -2.79 -13.46 -4.51
N ARG A 269 -2.98 -14.55 -3.76
CA ARG A 269 -2.75 -15.93 -4.26
C ARG A 269 -3.94 -16.51 -5.00
N VAL A 270 -5.12 -15.96 -4.80
CA VAL A 270 -6.36 -16.44 -5.41
C VAL A 270 -6.70 -15.56 -6.61
N ASP A 271 -7.08 -16.18 -7.73
CA ASP A 271 -7.62 -15.43 -8.86
C ASP A 271 -9.01 -14.90 -8.47
N PRO A 272 -9.22 -13.57 -8.41
CA PRO A 272 -10.52 -13.01 -8.02
C PRO A 272 -11.65 -13.34 -9.01
N PHE A 273 -11.32 -13.84 -10.20
CA PHE A 273 -12.29 -14.26 -11.23
C PHE A 273 -12.57 -15.77 -11.22
N ASP A 274 -11.90 -16.56 -10.37
CA ASP A 274 -12.18 -17.99 -10.23
C ASP A 274 -13.37 -18.21 -9.28
N VAL A 275 -14.53 -18.56 -9.85
CA VAL A 275 -15.76 -18.83 -9.11
C VAL A 275 -15.67 -20.07 -8.21
N SER A 276 -14.71 -20.96 -8.45
CA SER A 276 -14.49 -22.14 -7.61
C SER A 276 -13.78 -21.78 -6.29
N ALA A 277 -13.16 -20.60 -6.22
CA ALA A 277 -12.60 -20.04 -5.00
C ALA A 277 -13.72 -19.42 -4.16
N GLY A 278 -14.58 -20.26 -3.57
CA GLY A 278 -15.79 -19.88 -2.81
C GLY A 278 -15.55 -18.81 -1.73
N ARG A 279 -16.62 -18.13 -1.28
CA ARG A 279 -16.56 -17.02 -0.31
C ARG A 279 -17.40 -17.30 0.96
N PRO A 280 -16.95 -16.88 2.16
CA PRO A 280 -17.78 -16.87 3.37
C PRO A 280 -19.10 -16.11 3.18
N ALA A 281 -20.12 -16.45 3.97
CA ALA A 281 -21.41 -15.78 3.91
C ALA A 281 -21.37 -14.42 4.63
N GLN A 282 -21.85 -13.36 3.98
CA GLN A 282 -21.85 -11.98 4.52
C GLN A 282 -22.75 -11.75 5.75
N ARG A 283 -23.60 -12.72 6.08
CA ARG A 283 -24.47 -12.65 7.27
C ARG A 283 -23.79 -13.19 8.52
N ASP A 284 -22.59 -13.73 8.40
CA ASP A 284 -21.84 -14.31 9.50
C ASP A 284 -20.88 -13.28 10.10
N ALA A 285 -21.18 -12.82 11.33
CA ALA A 285 -20.32 -11.91 12.09
C ALA A 285 -18.94 -12.50 12.44
N THR A 286 -18.73 -13.80 12.21
CA THR A 286 -17.45 -14.49 12.39
C THR A 286 -16.75 -14.86 11.09
N GLY A 287 -17.45 -14.72 9.95
CA GLY A 287 -16.93 -15.05 8.62
C GLY A 287 -16.05 -13.92 8.08
N LEU A 288 -14.74 -14.10 8.14
CA LEU A 288 -13.79 -13.16 7.51
C LEU A 288 -13.27 -13.73 6.20
N ASP A 289 -13.49 -13.00 5.11
CA ASP A 289 -12.78 -13.22 3.86
C ASP A 289 -11.61 -12.25 3.76
N GLY A 290 -10.42 -12.72 4.17
CA GLY A 290 -9.20 -11.93 4.10
C GLY A 290 -8.83 -11.48 2.68
N ARG A 291 -9.47 -11.98 1.61
CA ARG A 291 -9.20 -11.49 0.25
C ARG A 291 -9.72 -10.07 0.02
N TYR A 292 -10.75 -9.66 0.76
CA TYR A 292 -11.37 -8.35 0.60
C TYR A 292 -10.90 -7.39 1.67
N LEU A 293 -10.87 -6.12 1.29
CA LEU A 293 -10.51 -5.04 2.19
C LEU A 293 -11.57 -4.95 3.29
N HIS A 294 -11.16 -4.97 4.56
CA HIS A 294 -12.09 -4.90 5.68
C HIS A 294 -11.50 -4.14 6.87
N PRO A 295 -12.34 -3.61 7.78
CA PRO A 295 -11.89 -2.93 8.98
C PRO A 295 -11.24 -3.88 9.98
N VAL A 296 -10.10 -3.45 10.51
CA VAL A 296 -9.35 -4.13 11.57
C VAL A 296 -9.11 -3.15 12.70
N LEU A 297 -9.36 -3.60 13.92
CA LEU A 297 -9.09 -2.87 15.15
C LEU A 297 -8.10 -3.68 15.98
N ARG A 298 -6.89 -3.15 16.15
CA ARG A 298 -5.88 -3.70 17.06
C ARG A 298 -5.87 -2.87 18.34
N TRP A 299 -6.07 -3.51 19.49
CA TRP A 299 -6.19 -2.87 20.79
C TRP A 299 -4.89 -3.04 21.58
N TYR A 300 -4.33 -1.91 22.00
CA TYR A 300 -3.07 -1.82 22.71
C TYR A 300 -3.25 -1.37 24.15
N ARG A 301 -2.51 -2.01 25.05
CA ARG A 301 -2.38 -1.60 26.45
C ARG A 301 -0.93 -1.77 26.88
N ASP A 302 -0.40 -0.77 27.58
CA ASP A 302 1.01 -0.75 28.03
C ASP A 302 2.03 -0.98 26.89
N GLY A 303 1.65 -0.62 25.66
CA GLY A 303 2.47 -0.80 24.46
C GLY A 303 2.37 -2.16 23.79
N GLU A 304 1.61 -3.11 24.34
CA GLU A 304 1.42 -4.45 23.78
C GLU A 304 0.09 -4.55 23.02
N ASP A 305 0.07 -5.28 21.89
CA ASP A 305 -1.15 -5.67 21.18
C ASP A 305 -1.82 -6.81 21.95
N VAL A 306 -2.94 -6.52 22.61
CA VAL A 306 -3.61 -7.47 23.53
C VAL A 306 -4.90 -8.04 22.95
N ALA A 307 -5.43 -7.46 21.87
CA ALA A 307 -6.63 -7.97 21.22
C ALA A 307 -6.84 -7.38 19.83
N GLU A 308 -7.44 -8.17 18.94
CA GLU A 308 -7.80 -7.75 17.59
C GLU A 308 -9.30 -8.01 17.33
N HIS A 309 -9.92 -7.17 16.51
CA HIS A 309 -11.28 -7.37 16.01
C HIS A 309 -11.37 -6.95 14.56
N HIS A 310 -11.93 -7.84 13.75
CA HIS A 310 -12.20 -7.59 12.35
C HIS A 310 -13.70 -7.44 12.18
N LEU A 311 -14.10 -6.49 11.35
CA LEU A 311 -15.47 -6.41 10.87
C LEU A 311 -15.57 -7.32 9.64
N THR A 312 -16.64 -8.12 9.59
CA THR A 312 -16.96 -8.98 8.43
C THR A 312 -16.99 -8.15 7.13
N GLU A 313 -16.55 -8.77 6.04
CA GLU A 313 -16.62 -8.15 4.71
C GLU A 313 -18.08 -7.89 4.31
N ASN A 314 -18.30 -6.81 3.57
CA ASN A 314 -19.61 -6.48 3.03
C ASN A 314 -19.46 -6.19 1.52
N LEU A 315 -20.38 -6.74 0.71
CA LEU A 315 -20.33 -6.59 -0.76
C LEU A 315 -20.29 -5.12 -1.21
N GLU A 316 -21.10 -4.29 -0.57
CA GLU A 316 -21.24 -2.86 -0.88
C GLU A 316 -20.24 -2.02 -0.08
N ASN A 317 -19.45 -2.67 0.78
CA ASN A 317 -18.53 -2.07 1.74
C ASN A 317 -19.26 -1.11 2.70
N GLU A 318 -20.48 -1.48 3.09
CA GLU A 318 -21.29 -0.81 4.09
C GLU A 318 -21.20 -1.56 5.42
N TRP A 319 -20.36 -1.05 6.33
CA TRP A 319 -20.12 -1.66 7.64
C TRP A 319 -21.02 -1.10 8.74
N ASP A 320 -22.33 -1.05 8.53
CA ASP A 320 -23.25 -0.38 9.47
C ASP A 320 -24.38 -1.28 10.03
N SER A 321 -24.54 -2.50 9.53
CA SER A 321 -25.43 -3.52 10.12
C SER A 321 -25.26 -3.64 11.65
N GLU A 322 -26.38 -3.57 12.36
CA GLU A 322 -26.38 -3.69 13.82
C GLU A 322 -25.92 -5.08 14.27
N ASP A 323 -26.36 -6.14 13.59
CA ASP A 323 -26.08 -7.53 13.99
C ASP A 323 -24.67 -7.98 13.61
N VAL A 324 -24.14 -7.48 12.49
CA VAL A 324 -22.87 -7.98 11.90
C VAL A 324 -21.70 -7.05 12.20
N HIS A 325 -21.92 -5.74 12.31
CA HIS A 325 -20.84 -4.76 12.43
C HIS A 325 -20.88 -4.01 13.76
N ARG A 326 -21.96 -3.25 14.03
CA ARG A 326 -22.03 -2.34 15.18
C ARG A 326 -22.10 -3.09 16.50
N GLY A 327 -22.95 -4.11 16.60
CA GLY A 327 -23.13 -4.93 17.80
C GLY A 327 -21.84 -5.65 18.23
N PRO A 328 -21.20 -6.42 17.33
CA PRO A 328 -19.90 -7.05 17.61
C PRO A 328 -18.81 -6.04 17.99
N LEU A 329 -18.69 -4.93 17.27
CA LEU A 329 -17.74 -3.87 17.60
C LEU A 329 -18.01 -3.26 18.98
N ARG A 330 -19.29 -3.00 19.31
CA ARG A 330 -19.69 -2.48 20.63
C ARG A 330 -19.30 -3.44 21.74
N ALA A 331 -19.55 -4.74 21.55
CA ALA A 331 -19.18 -5.78 22.51
C ALA A 331 -17.65 -5.86 22.69
N PHE A 332 -16.90 -5.80 21.59
CA PHE A 332 -15.43 -5.76 21.61
C PHE A 332 -14.93 -4.57 22.44
N LEU A 333 -15.38 -3.35 22.14
CA LEU A 333 -14.95 -2.15 22.84
C LEU A 333 -15.36 -2.15 24.31
N ALA A 334 -16.60 -2.55 24.63
CA ALA A 334 -17.11 -2.59 26.00
C ALA A 334 -16.27 -3.52 26.90
N ALA A 335 -15.87 -4.69 26.40
CA ALA A 335 -15.03 -5.63 27.13
C ALA A 335 -13.62 -5.09 27.45
N ARG A 336 -13.17 -4.03 26.75
CA ARG A 336 -11.80 -3.48 26.85
C ARG A 336 -11.72 -2.18 27.65
N ARG A 337 -12.87 -1.70 28.16
CA ARG A 337 -12.97 -0.48 29.00
C ARG A 337 -12.48 -0.66 30.43
N GLY A 338 -12.50 -1.88 30.95
CA GLY A 338 -12.06 -2.15 32.32
C GLY A 338 -10.55 -1.92 32.51
N PRO A 339 -10.08 -1.76 33.77
CA PRO A 339 -8.66 -1.91 34.08
C PRO A 339 -8.20 -3.32 33.69
N ALA A 340 -6.92 -3.49 33.34
CA ALA A 340 -6.36 -4.80 33.05
C ALA A 340 -6.66 -5.75 34.21
N THR A 341 -7.21 -6.93 33.92
CA THR A 341 -7.31 -7.98 34.95
C THR A 341 -5.88 -8.32 35.36
N PRO A 342 -5.51 -8.22 36.65
CA PRO A 342 -4.18 -8.65 37.09
C PRO A 342 -3.99 -10.10 36.70
N VAL A 343 -2.95 -10.39 35.92
CA VAL A 343 -2.52 -11.76 35.71
C VAL A 343 -2.06 -12.27 37.07
N ALA A 344 -2.83 -13.18 37.66
CA ALA A 344 -2.41 -13.83 38.90
C ALA A 344 -1.10 -14.58 38.63
N PRO A 345 -0.13 -14.52 39.55
CA PRO A 345 1.24 -15.02 39.35
C PRO A 345 1.32 -16.52 39.07
#